data_AF-A0A9D9ICT3-F1
#
_entry.id   AF-A0A9D9ICT3-F1
#
_cell.length_a   1.000
_cell.length_b   1.000
_cell.length_c   1.000
_cell.angle_alpha   90.00
_cell.angle_beta   90.00
_cell.angle_gamma   90.00
#
_symmetry.space_group_name_H-M   'P 1'
#
loop_
_entity.id
_entity.type
_entity.pdbx_description
1 polymer ?
#
loop_
_entity_poly.entity_id
_entity_poly.type
_entity_poly.pdbx_seq_one_letter_code
_entity_poly.pdbx_strand_id
1 'polypeptide(L)'
;MNKLVLIFSCAAATLLPRIIPYFASQYLAKLPRFIRKCMLLLPVAALGALIFPLALTDFDAEWVAGLAGVVSAFLVSYFKGPMIVAIIVALFMTTGVLMIL
;
A
#
# COMPACT_ATOMS: atom_id res chain seq x y z
N MET A 1 11.99 -25.01 -16.40
CA MET A 1 10.77 -25.00 -15.57
C MET A 1 9.60 -24.58 -16.45
N ASN A 2 8.52 -25.36 -16.51
CA ASN A 2 7.41 -25.09 -17.42
C ASN A 2 6.67 -23.81 -16.99
N LYS A 3 6.58 -22.80 -17.85
CA LYS A 3 5.96 -21.49 -17.54
C LYS A 3 4.53 -21.62 -17.01
N LEU A 4 3.82 -22.67 -17.45
CA LEU A 4 2.50 -23.06 -16.95
C LEU A 4 2.45 -23.30 -15.44
N VAL A 5 3.47 -23.95 -14.86
CA VAL A 5 3.53 -24.22 -13.41
C VAL A 5 3.65 -22.92 -12.63
N LEU A 6 4.43 -21.96 -13.15
CA LEU A 6 4.66 -20.66 -12.50
C LEU A 6 3.40 -19.77 -12.54
N ILE A 7 2.66 -19.82 -13.65
CA ILE A 7 1.37 -19.14 -13.77
C ILE A 7 0.35 -19.74 -12.80
N PHE A 8 0.26 -21.07 -12.74
CA PHE A 8 -0.71 -21.73 -11.88
C PHE A 8 -0.40 -21.54 -10.38
N SER A 9 0.88 -21.58 -10.00
CA SER A 9 1.28 -21.33 -8.62
C SER A 9 1.07 -19.87 -8.20
N CYS A 10 1.36 -18.91 -9.08
CA CYS A 10 1.11 -17.48 -8.83
C CYS A 10 -0.40 -17.18 -8.74
N ALA A 11 -1.20 -17.79 -9.61
CA ALA A 11 -2.66 -17.68 -9.57
C ALA A 11 -3.22 -18.27 -8.26
N ALA A 12 -2.77 -19.46 -7.85
CA ALA A 12 -3.20 -20.07 -6.59
C ALA A 12 -2.81 -19.20 -5.39
N ALA A 13 -1.57 -18.69 -5.35
CA ALA A 13 -1.06 -17.86 -4.25
C ALA A 13 -1.81 -16.53 -4.10
N THR A 14 -2.40 -15.98 -5.16
CA THR A 14 -3.16 -14.72 -5.14
C THR A 14 -4.66 -14.93 -4.96
N LEU A 15 -5.22 -16.01 -5.51
CA LEU A 15 -6.64 -16.35 -5.34
C LEU A 15 -6.97 -16.85 -3.94
N LEU A 16 -6.10 -17.64 -3.32
CA LEU A 16 -6.32 -18.11 -1.94
C LEU A 16 -6.59 -16.95 -0.96
N PRO A 17 -5.70 -15.95 -0.79
CA PRO A 17 -5.94 -14.85 0.14
C PRO A 17 -7.12 -13.96 -0.25
N ARG A 18 -7.58 -14.01 -1.51
CA ARG A 18 -8.79 -13.30 -1.98
C ARG A 18 -10.09 -14.03 -1.66
N ILE A 19 -10.10 -15.36 -1.74
CA ILE A 19 -11.29 -16.21 -1.53
C ILE A 19 -11.47 -16.54 -0.03
N ILE A 20 -10.38 -16.62 0.73
CA ILE A 20 -10.39 -16.82 2.18
C ILE A 20 -11.31 -15.81 2.90
N PRO A 21 -11.23 -14.48 2.70
CA PRO A 21 -12.12 -13.53 3.37
C PRO A 21 -13.57 -13.64 2.89
N TYR A 22 -13.81 -14.11 1.66
CA TYR A 22 -15.16 -14.31 1.13
C TYR A 22 -15.87 -15.46 1.85
N PHE A 23 -15.22 -16.62 1.97
CA PHE A 23 -15.76 -17.77 2.72
C PHE A 23 -15.71 -17.55 4.25
N ALA A 24 -14.67 -16.87 4.74
CA ALA A 24 -14.56 -16.53 6.16
C ALA A 24 -15.57 -15.46 6.58
N SER A 25 -16.23 -14.74 5.66
CA SER A 25 -17.25 -13.74 6.00
C SER A 25 -18.41 -14.32 6.82
N GLN A 26 -18.79 -15.58 6.55
CA GLN A 26 -19.82 -16.31 7.29
C GLN A 26 -19.36 -16.68 8.71
N TYR A 27 -18.07 -16.94 8.92
CA TYR A 27 -17.46 -17.19 10.24
C TYR A 27 -17.10 -15.88 10.97
N LEU A 28 -16.78 -14.80 10.25
CA LEU A 28 -16.50 -13.47 10.79
C LEU A 28 -17.73 -12.84 11.46
N ALA A 29 -18.94 -13.26 11.05
CA ALA A 29 -20.19 -12.86 11.70
C ALA A 29 -20.32 -13.40 13.14
N LYS A 30 -19.68 -14.55 13.46
CA LYS A 30 -19.58 -15.11 14.82
C LYS A 30 -18.38 -14.57 15.62
N LEU A 31 -17.49 -13.82 14.98
CA LEU A 31 -16.29 -13.30 15.62
C LEU A 31 -16.62 -12.10 16.53
N PRO A 32 -16.04 -12.01 17.73
CA PRO A 32 -16.25 -10.87 18.62
C PRO A 32 -15.94 -9.55 17.91
N ARG A 33 -16.75 -8.52 18.17
CA ARG A 33 -16.72 -7.21 17.47
C ARG A 33 -15.32 -6.59 17.39
N PHE A 34 -14.44 -6.88 18.33
CA PHE A 34 -13.06 -6.41 18.37
C PHE A 34 -12.21 -6.96 17.21
N ILE A 35 -12.17 -8.29 17.04
CA ILE A 35 -11.31 -8.94 16.02
C ILE A 35 -11.76 -8.57 14.61
N ARG A 36 -13.08 -8.47 14.38
CA ARG A 36 -13.63 -8.05 13.08
C ARG A 36 -13.18 -6.64 12.71
N LYS A 37 -13.15 -5.71 13.68
CA LYS A 37 -12.66 -4.34 13.45
C LYS A 37 -11.16 -4.35 13.14
N CYS A 38 -10.36 -5.11 13.87
CA CYS A 38 -8.92 -5.23 13.61
C CYS A 38 -8.62 -5.80 12.21
N MET A 39 -9.33 -6.83 11.76
CA MET A 39 -9.13 -7.39 10.41
C MET A 39 -9.48 -6.42 9.28
N LEU A 40 -10.47 -5.54 9.48
CA LEU A 40 -10.80 -4.50 8.49
C LEU A 40 -9.73 -3.40 8.42
N LEU A 41 -9.00 -3.18 9.52
CA LEU A 41 -7.92 -2.20 9.61
C LEU A 41 -6.59 -2.77 9.11
N LEU A 42 -6.45 -4.10 9.09
CA LEU A 42 -5.21 -4.79 8.71
C LEU A 42 -4.66 -4.36 7.34
N PRO A 43 -5.47 -4.27 6.25
CA PRO A 43 -4.95 -3.86 4.94
C PRO A 43 -4.45 -2.42 4.94
N VAL A 44 -5.16 -1.51 5.61
CA VAL A 44 -4.78 -0.09 5.71
C VAL A 44 -3.51 0.06 6.54
N ALA A 45 -3.41 -0.67 7.65
CA ALA A 45 -2.23 -0.68 8.50
C ALA A 45 -1.02 -1.27 7.78
N ALA A 46 -1.20 -2.36 7.02
CA ALA A 46 -0.15 -2.96 6.21
C ALA A 46 0.34 -2.00 5.11
N LEU A 47 -0.57 -1.31 4.42
CA LEU A 47 -0.21 -0.31 3.42
C LEU A 47 0.61 0.83 4.03
N GLY A 48 0.19 1.37 5.17
CA GLY A 48 0.94 2.43 5.86
C GLY A 48 2.32 1.97 6.33
N ALA A 49 2.39 0.78 6.93
CA ALA A 49 3.64 0.17 7.41
C ALA A 49 4.60 -0.18 6.28
N LEU A 50 4.10 -0.38 5.05
CA LEU A 50 4.94 -0.64 3.88
C LEU A 50 5.40 0.66 3.21
N ILE A 51 4.52 1.65 3.05
CA ILE A 51 4.83 2.91 2.37
C ILE A 51 5.87 3.73 3.14
N PHE A 52 5.76 3.79 4.47
CA PHE A 52 6.66 4.61 5.29
C PHE A 52 8.15 4.21 5.18
N PRO A 53 8.54 2.95 5.45
CA PRO A 53 9.94 2.54 5.30
C PRO A 53 10.38 2.58 3.83
N LEU A 54 9.49 2.22 2.88
CA LEU A 54 9.84 2.21 1.46
C LEU A 54 10.27 3.59 0.97
N ALA A 55 9.54 4.64 1.36
CA ALA A 55 9.89 6.01 1.01
C ALA A 55 11.23 6.48 1.60
N LEU A 56 11.67 5.90 2.73
CA LEU A 56 12.93 6.24 3.38
C LEU A 56 14.11 5.47 2.79
N THR A 57 13.89 4.22 2.36
CA THR A 57 14.97 3.31 1.90
C THR A 57 15.24 3.37 0.40
N ASP A 58 14.29 3.82 -0.43
CA ASP A 58 14.45 3.82 -1.89
C ASP A 58 15.51 4.82 -2.38
N PHE A 59 15.80 5.88 -1.60
CA PHE A 59 16.62 7.01 -2.04
C PHE A 59 17.99 7.10 -1.37
N ASP A 60 18.47 6.02 -0.72
CA ASP A 60 19.77 5.92 -0.03
C ASP A 60 20.18 7.20 0.74
N ALA A 61 20.96 8.08 0.12
CA ALA A 61 21.50 9.31 0.67
C ALA A 61 20.45 10.42 0.85
N GLU A 62 19.41 10.45 0.03
CA GLU A 62 18.42 11.54 -0.03
C GLU A 62 17.04 11.12 0.48
N TRP A 63 17.01 10.61 1.71
CA TRP A 63 15.78 10.31 2.46
C TRP A 63 14.81 11.51 2.53
N VAL A 64 15.33 12.73 2.36
CA VAL A 64 14.55 13.98 2.30
C VAL A 64 13.64 14.02 1.06
N ALA A 65 14.06 13.47 -0.07
CA ALA A 65 13.26 13.43 -1.31
C ALA A 65 12.05 12.50 -1.18
N GLY A 66 12.25 11.33 -0.57
CA GLY A 66 11.17 10.39 -0.27
C GLY A 66 10.17 10.94 0.75
N LEU A 67 10.66 11.59 1.81
CA LEU A 67 9.81 12.23 2.82
C LEU A 67 8.98 13.38 2.21
N ALA A 68 9.58 14.21 1.37
CA ALA A 68 8.89 15.32 0.69
C ALA A 68 7.77 14.81 -0.24
N GLY A 69 8.00 13.73 -0.96
CA GLY A 69 6.99 13.06 -1.78
C GLY A 69 5.80 12.53 -0.95
N VAL A 70 6.08 11.86 0.17
CA VAL A 70 5.03 11.32 1.05
C VAL A 70 4.23 12.43 1.73
N VAL A 71 4.89 13.47 2.24
CA VAL A 71 4.23 14.60 2.92
C VAL A 71 3.36 15.38 1.93
N SER A 72 3.84 15.64 0.72
CA SER A 72 3.06 16.33 -0.30
C SER A 72 1.85 15.50 -0.77
N ALA A 73 2.01 14.19 -0.96
CA ALA A 73 0.92 13.28 -1.25
C ALA A 73 -0.15 13.28 -0.15
N PHE A 74 0.28 13.26 1.11
CA PHE A 74 -0.59 13.29 2.28
C PHE A 74 -1.39 14.59 2.37
N LEU A 75 -0.74 15.74 2.17
CA LEU A 75 -1.40 17.05 2.16
C LEU A 75 -2.48 17.13 1.07
N VAL A 76 -2.17 16.68 -0.15
CA VAL A 76 -3.12 16.71 -1.28
C VAL A 76 -4.29 15.75 -1.05
N SER A 77 -4.02 14.57 -0.50
CA SER A 77 -5.05 13.57 -0.17
C SER A 77 -5.98 14.06 0.96
N TYR A 78 -5.45 14.82 1.93
CA TYR A 78 -6.23 15.38 3.03
C TYR A 78 -7.36 16.31 2.55
N PHE A 79 -7.14 17.04 1.46
CA PHE A 79 -8.14 17.91 0.84
C PHE A 79 -9.20 17.17 0.02
N LYS A 80 -9.32 15.83 0.15
CA LYS A 80 -10.25 14.97 -0.63
C LYS A 80 -10.06 15.11 -2.15
N GLY A 81 -8.83 15.42 -2.59
CA GLY A 81 -8.50 15.47 -4.01
C GLY A 81 -8.60 14.09 -4.68
N PRO A 82 -8.72 14.03 -6.02
CA PRO A 82 -8.65 12.77 -6.75
C PRO A 82 -7.32 12.07 -6.47
N MET A 83 -7.35 10.74 -6.26
CA MET A 83 -6.13 9.96 -5.99
C MET A 83 -5.03 10.18 -7.03
N ILE A 84 -5.41 10.37 -8.30
CA ILE A 84 -4.48 10.63 -9.40
C ILE A 84 -3.64 11.89 -9.15
N VAL A 85 -4.24 12.93 -8.55
CA VAL A 85 -3.58 14.22 -8.31
C VAL A 85 -2.53 14.06 -7.21
N ALA A 86 -2.85 13.32 -6.14
CA ALA A 86 -1.88 13.05 -5.07
C ALA A 86 -0.65 12.28 -5.60
N ILE A 87 -0.85 11.32 -6.51
CA ILE A 87 0.24 10.55 -7.13
C ILE A 87 1.12 11.46 -8.00
N ILE A 88 0.51 12.30 -8.83
CA ILE A 88 1.24 13.23 -9.71
C ILE A 88 2.07 14.21 -8.87
N VAL A 89 1.48 14.81 -7.84
CA VAL A 89 2.19 15.75 -6.96
C VAL A 89 3.35 15.08 -6.23
N ALA A 90 3.14 13.87 -5.71
CA ALA A 90 4.21 13.11 -5.07
C ALA A 90 5.39 12.87 -6.02
N LEU A 91 5.11 12.44 -7.24
CA LEU A 91 6.12 12.20 -8.27
C LEU A 91 6.91 13.47 -8.60
N PHE A 92 6.21 14.59 -8.86
CA PHE A 92 6.86 15.87 -9.16
C PHE A 92 7.69 16.40 -8.00
N MET A 93 7.22 16.23 -6.77
CA MET A 93 7.98 16.65 -5.58
C MET A 93 9.22 15.79 -5.38
N THR A 94 9.11 14.46 -5.48
CA THR A 94 10.26 13.57 -5.32
C THR A 94 11.32 13.83 -6.39
N THR A 95 10.94 13.98 -7.66
CA THR A 95 11.90 14.27 -8.75
C THR A 95 12.48 15.67 -8.65
N GLY A 96 11.67 16.67 -8.27
CA GLY A 96 12.14 18.03 -8.09
C GLY A 96 13.18 18.14 -6.97
N VAL A 97 12.95 17.50 -5.84
CA VAL A 97 13.90 17.49 -4.71
C VAL A 97 15.18 16.74 -5.09
N LEU A 98 15.07 15.60 -5.78
CA LEU A 98 16.23 14.81 -6.20
C LEU A 98 17.08 15.49 -7.29
N MET A 99 16.54 16.49 -7.99
CA MET A 99 17.29 17.28 -8.97
C MET A 99 18.04 18.47 -8.34
N ILE A 100 17.64 18.87 -7.12
CA ILE A 100 18.21 20.02 -6.39
C ILE A 100 19.37 19.59 -5.47
N LEU A 101 19.35 18.33 -5.03
CA LEU A 101 20.37 17.67 -4.22
C LEU A 101 21.43 16.99 -5.09
#